data_AF-A0A088CCU4-F1
#
_entry.id   AF-A0A088CCU4-F1
#
_cell.length_a   1.000
_cell.length_b   1.000
_cell.length_c   1.000
_cell.angle_alpha   90.00
_cell.angle_beta   90.00
_cell.angle_gamma   90.00
#
_symmetry.space_group_name_H-M   'P 1'
#
loop_
_entity.id
_entity.type
_entity.pdbx_description
1 polymer ?
#
loop_
_entity_poly.entity_id
_entity_poly.type
_entity_poly.pdbx_seq_one_letter_code
_entity_poly.pdbx_strand_id
1 'polypeptide(L)'
;HATLGLFKKLQHRAPKSLRRWERCGQVKVVVKLESEEDMLVLQGRAKSLNLPTHITIDAGRTQIAPNSRTVMAILGPADMVDDVTGGLKLL
;
A
#
# COMPACT_ATOMS: atom_id res chain seq x y z
N HIS A 1 -4.87 -8.82 2.57
CA HIS A 1 -5.11 -8.74 1.11
C HIS A 1 -4.15 -7.79 0.39
N ALA A 2 -4.09 -6.51 0.77
CA ALA A 2 -3.29 -5.50 0.06
C ALA A 2 -1.80 -5.86 -0.09
N THR A 3 -1.13 -6.28 1.00
CA THR A 3 0.28 -6.69 0.96
C THR A 3 0.53 -7.82 -0.02
N LEU A 4 -0.28 -8.89 0.01
CA LEU A 4 -0.14 -10.01 -0.91
C LEU A 4 -0.41 -9.60 -2.36
N GLY A 5 -1.39 -8.73 -2.58
CA GLY A 5 -1.70 -8.16 -3.88
C GLY A 5 -0.54 -7.33 -4.46
N LEU A 6 0.17 -6.58 -3.62
CA LEU A 6 1.38 -5.85 -4.02
C LEU A 6 2.56 -6.80 -4.24
N PHE A 7 2.77 -7.75 -3.34
CA PHE A 7 3.82 -8.77 -3.44
C PHE A 7 3.78 -9.48 -4.80
N LYS A 8 2.62 -10.04 -5.17
CA LYS A 8 2.43 -10.74 -6.45
C LYS A 8 2.69 -9.84 -7.66
N LYS A 9 2.30 -8.56 -7.60
CA LYS A 9 2.61 -7.58 -8.66
C LYS A 9 4.11 -7.37 -8.80
N LEU A 10 4.82 -7.25 -7.67
CA LEU A 10 6.26 -6.95 -7.66
C LEU A 10 7.15 -8.14 -7.97
N GLN A 11 6.67 -9.36 -7.72
CA GLN A 11 7.40 -10.59 -8.01
C GLN A 11 7.94 -10.63 -9.44
N HIS A 12 7.19 -10.09 -10.40
CA HIS A 12 7.61 -10.00 -11.79
C HIS A 12 8.01 -8.59 -12.23
N ARG A 13 7.43 -7.53 -11.64
CA ARG A 13 7.67 -6.14 -12.07
C ARG A 13 8.90 -5.48 -11.45
N ALA A 14 9.21 -5.78 -10.18
CA ALA A 14 10.35 -5.21 -9.48
C ALA A 14 10.97 -6.21 -8.49
N PRO A 15 11.48 -7.36 -8.98
CA PRO A 15 11.96 -8.44 -8.11
C PRO A 15 13.18 -8.04 -7.26
N LYS A 16 13.98 -7.05 -7.71
CA LYS A 16 15.11 -6.52 -6.91
C LYS A 16 14.61 -5.76 -5.67
N SER A 17 13.64 -4.86 -5.85
CA SER A 17 13.04 -4.10 -4.75
C SER A 17 12.33 -5.02 -3.76
N LEU A 18 11.61 -6.02 -4.28
CA LEU A 18 10.93 -7.02 -3.45
C LEU A 18 11.94 -7.81 -2.60
N ARG A 19 13.00 -8.37 -3.20
CA ARG A 19 14.05 -9.09 -2.46
C ARG A 19 14.75 -8.23 -1.42
N ARG A 20 14.94 -6.93 -1.68
CA ARG A 20 15.51 -6.01 -0.68
C ARG A 20 14.59 -5.87 0.52
N TRP A 21 13.31 -5.63 0.29
CA TRP A 21 12.32 -5.59 1.36
C TRP A 21 12.25 -6.90 2.15
N GLU A 22 12.36 -8.05 1.46
CA GLU A 22 12.42 -9.36 2.11
C GLU A 22 13.65 -9.53 3.02
N ARG A 23 14.83 -9.11 2.55
CA ARG A 23 16.06 -9.12 3.34
C ARG A 23 16.03 -8.17 4.53
N CYS A 24 15.21 -7.13 4.46
CA CYS A 24 14.95 -6.22 5.57
C CYS A 24 13.89 -6.73 6.56
N GLY A 25 13.53 -8.03 6.51
CA GLY A 25 12.55 -8.61 7.44
C GLY A 25 11.10 -8.35 7.05
N GLN A 26 10.84 -7.88 5.82
CA GLN A 26 9.49 -7.65 5.30
C GLN A 26 8.66 -6.71 6.18
N VAL A 27 9.27 -5.62 6.67
CA VAL A 27 8.63 -4.65 7.58
C VAL A 27 7.33 -4.11 6.99
N LYS A 28 6.31 -4.00 7.85
CA LYS A 28 5.00 -3.44 7.52
C LYS A 28 4.59 -2.52 8.66
N VAL A 29 4.21 -1.29 8.31
CA VAL A 29 3.61 -0.33 9.23
C VAL A 29 2.17 -0.12 8.76
N VAL A 30 1.23 -0.14 9.69
CA VAL A 30 -0.19 0.06 9.39
C VAL A 30 -0.61 1.39 9.96
N VAL A 31 -1.12 2.25 9.08
CA VAL A 31 -1.61 3.58 9.38
C VAL A 31 -3.07 3.68 8.96
N LYS A 32 -3.80 4.61 9.57
CA LYS A 32 -5.21 4.84 9.29
C LYS A 32 -5.45 6.08 8.43
N LEU A 33 -6.52 5.99 7.64
CA LEU A 33 -7.07 7.07 6.82
C LEU A 33 -8.53 7.25 7.21
N GLU A 34 -9.04 8.47 7.06
CA GLU A 34 -10.42 8.80 7.41
C GLU A 34 -11.38 8.57 6.23
N SER A 35 -10.87 8.53 4.99
CA SER A 35 -11.71 8.37 3.79
C SER A 35 -11.04 7.60 2.63
N GLU A 36 -11.89 7.13 1.71
CA GLU A 36 -11.45 6.53 0.44
C GLU A 36 -10.81 7.57 -0.51
N GLU A 37 -11.30 8.81 -0.48
CA GLU A 37 -10.76 9.91 -1.28
C GLU A 37 -9.28 10.18 -0.91
N ASP A 38 -8.97 10.23 0.39
CA ASP A 38 -7.61 10.40 0.88
C ASP A 38 -6.69 9.26 0.41
N MET A 39 -7.21 8.03 0.37
CA MET A 39 -6.47 6.87 -0.15
C MET A 39 -6.10 7.05 -1.63
N LEU A 40 -7.00 7.60 -2.44
CA LEU A 40 -6.77 7.85 -3.86
C LEU A 40 -5.77 8.99 -4.08
N VAL A 41 -5.85 10.06 -3.27
CA VAL A 41 -4.87 11.16 -3.28
C VAL A 41 -3.47 10.63 -2.96
N LEU A 42 -3.34 9.82 -1.90
CA LEU A 42 -2.07 9.20 -1.54
C LEU A 42 -1.56 8.23 -2.60
N GLN A 43 -2.45 7.49 -3.25
CA GLN A 43 -2.07 6.66 -4.40
C GLN A 43 -1.49 7.51 -5.53
N GLY A 44 -2.13 8.64 -5.85
CA GLY A 44 -1.64 9.59 -6.87
C GLY A 44 -0.23 10.07 -6.55
N ARG A 45 0.01 10.47 -5.30
CA ARG A 45 1.33 10.89 -4.81
C ARG A 45 2.36 9.77 -4.85
N ALA A 46 2.01 8.55 -4.43
CA ALA A 46 2.90 7.41 -4.52
C ALA A 46 3.30 7.12 -5.98
N LYS A 47 2.34 7.19 -6.91
CA LYS A 47 2.60 6.99 -8.34
C LYS A 47 3.54 8.06 -8.93
N SER A 48 3.39 9.33 -8.54
CA SER A 48 4.29 10.38 -9.03
C SER A 48 5.74 10.20 -8.54
N LEU A 49 5.93 9.51 -7.42
CA LEU A 49 7.24 9.11 -6.88
C LEU A 49 7.72 7.73 -7.39
N ASN A 50 7.01 7.12 -8.35
CA ASN A 50 7.28 5.76 -8.85
C ASN A 50 7.22 4.67 -7.76
N LEU A 51 6.47 4.89 -6.69
CA LEU A 51 6.26 3.90 -5.65
C LEU A 51 5.11 2.95 -6.04
N PRO A 52 5.36 1.62 -6.05
CA PRO A 52 4.33 0.66 -6.40
C PRO A 52 3.26 0.55 -5.31
N THR A 53 1.99 0.57 -5.75
CA THR A 53 0.84 0.48 -4.85
C THR A 53 -0.14 -0.64 -5.23
N HIS A 54 -0.93 -1.11 -4.26
CA HIS A 54 -2.07 -2.00 -4.49
C HIS A 54 -3.24 -1.64 -3.58
N ILE A 55 -4.41 -1.34 -4.15
CA ILE A 55 -5.66 -1.17 -3.42
C ILE A 55 -6.44 -2.48 -3.42
N THR A 56 -6.90 -2.89 -2.25
CA THR A 56 -7.88 -3.97 -2.06
C THR A 56 -9.28 -3.40 -2.18
N ILE A 57 -10.10 -4.06 -3.00
CA ILE A 57 -11.54 -3.78 -3.12
C ILE A 57 -12.26 -4.92 -2.41
N ASP A 58 -13.15 -4.60 -1.48
CA ASP A 58 -13.95 -5.61 -0.80
C ASP A 58 -14.99 -6.20 -1.76
N ALA A 59 -15.05 -7.53 -1.82
CA ALA A 59 -15.96 -8.24 -2.72
C ALA A 59 -17.39 -8.36 -2.18
N GLY A 60 -17.73 -7.68 -1.08
CA GLY A 60 -19.03 -7.79 -0.41
C GLY A 60 -19.18 -9.05 0.43
N ARG A 61 -18.07 -9.68 0.82
CA ARG A 61 -18.05 -10.90 1.66
C ARG A 61 -17.70 -10.60 3.12
N THR A 62 -17.51 -9.33 3.45
CA THR A 62 -17.25 -8.84 4.80
C THR A 62 -18.38 -7.93 5.25
N GLN A 63 -18.27 -7.40 6.46
CA GLN A 63 -19.25 -6.45 7.03
C GLN A 63 -19.12 -5.04 6.42
N ILE A 64 -18.17 -4.82 5.50
CA ILE A 64 -17.97 -3.55 4.80
C ILE A 64 -18.84 -3.54 3.52
N ALA A 65 -19.28 -2.35 3.11
CA ALA A 65 -20.04 -2.19 1.88
C ALA A 65 -19.32 -2.84 0.67
N PRO A 66 -20.06 -3.59 -0.18
CA PRO A 66 -19.49 -4.21 -1.36
C PRO A 66 -18.86 -3.17 -2.29
N ASN A 67 -17.76 -3.54 -2.95
CA ASN A 67 -16.98 -2.71 -3.88
C ASN A 67 -16.29 -1.49 -3.25
N SER A 68 -16.25 -1.39 -1.91
CA SER A 68 -15.48 -0.35 -1.21
C SER A 68 -13.97 -0.61 -1.31
N ARG A 69 -13.17 0.47 -1.36
CA ARG A 69 -11.71 0.37 -1.28
C ARG A 69 -11.30 0.38 0.19
N THR A 70 -10.79 -0.75 0.68
CA THR A 70 -10.59 -0.94 2.13
C THR A 70 -9.16 -0.68 2.58
N VAL A 71 -8.16 -1.11 1.81
CA VAL A 71 -6.75 -1.01 2.20
C VAL A 71 -5.86 -0.80 0.98
N MET A 72 -4.95 0.17 1.07
CA MET A 72 -3.83 0.33 0.13
C MET A 72 -2.52 -0.19 0.74
N ALA A 73 -1.73 -0.92 -0.04
CA ALA A 73 -0.33 -1.18 0.25
C ALA A 73 0.57 -0.32 -0.63
N ILE A 74 1.69 0.14 -0.08
CA ILE A 74 2.79 0.85 -0.73
C ILE A 74 4.11 0.19 -0.32
N LEU A 75 5.09 0.12 -1.21
CA LEU A 75 6.41 -0.44 -0.92
C LEU A 75 7.50 0.41 -1.56
N GLY A 76 8.53 0.75 -0.81
CA GLY A 76 9.67 1.50 -1.28
C GLY A 76 10.73 1.70 -0.19
N PRO A 77 11.78 2.49 -0.47
CA PRO A 77 12.64 3.06 0.56
C PRO A 77 11.81 3.75 1.65
N ALA A 78 12.25 3.66 2.91
CA ALA A 78 11.47 4.12 4.06
C ALA A 78 11.17 5.63 3.98
N ASP A 79 12.19 6.43 3.67
CA ASP A 79 12.08 7.88 3.43
C ASP A 79 11.03 8.24 2.36
N MET A 80 11.04 7.55 1.23
CA MET A 80 10.07 7.80 0.16
C MET A 80 8.64 7.36 0.53
N VAL A 81 8.51 6.28 1.32
CA VAL A 81 7.20 5.86 1.83
C VAL A 81 6.69 6.85 2.86
N ASP A 82 7.56 7.33 3.75
CA ASP A 82 7.25 8.32 4.79
C ASP A 82 6.89 9.68 4.19
N ASP A 83 7.47 10.07 3.05
CA ASP A 83 7.01 11.24 2.31
C ASP A 83 5.51 11.13 2.00
N VAL A 84 5.02 9.95 1.62
CA VAL A 84 3.61 9.71 1.30
C VAL A 84 2.77 9.56 2.57
N THR A 85 3.22 8.77 3.55
CA THR A 85 2.37 8.29 4.66
C THR A 85 2.74 8.82 6.05
N GLY A 86 3.84 9.55 6.19
CA GLY A 86 4.42 9.93 7.49
C GLY A 86 3.56 10.87 8.34
N GLY A 87 2.62 11.60 7.72
CA GLY A 87 1.64 12.42 8.43
C GLY A 87 0.43 11.64 8.98
N LEU A 88 0.31 10.36 8.67
CA LEU A 88 -0.81 9.53 9.08
C LEU A 88 -0.61 8.95 10.47
N LYS A 89 -1.71 8.73 11.19
CA LYS A 89 -1.69 8.09 12.50
C LYS A 89 -1.55 6.59 12.34
N LEU A 90 -0.84 5.96 13.28
CA LEU A 90 -0.85 4.50 13.41
C LEU A 90 -2.28 3.99 13.63
N LEU A 91 -2.57 2.82 13.06
CA LEU A 91 -3.86 2.13 13.23
C LEU A 91 -3.97 1.52 14.64
#